data_AF-A0A120G9W9-F1
#
_entry.id   AF-A0A120G9W9-F1
#
_cell.length_a   1.000
_cell.length_b   1.000
_cell.length_c   1.000
_cell.angle_alpha   90.00
_cell.angle_beta   90.00
_cell.angle_gamma   90.00
#
_symmetry.space_group_name_H-M   'P 1'
#
loop_
_entity.id
_entity.type
_entity.pdbx_description
1 polymer ?
#
loop_
_entity_poly.entity_id
_entity_poly.type
_entity_poly.pdbx_seq_one_letter_code
_entity_poly.pdbx_strand_id
1 'polypeptide(L)'
;MTHELAKAVFGTVIMISVGACSSTTISRSSGGIGAGFTPSAELVTLAEDGSIPDQNFQNTGTRGSFSDLRSQNGRVSGFAYQYGRVEGTNRFLGVAGIAPNTDAGAAPTTATATYTGDYALSYVDRDRAENRKGTISLDADFNSGTLEGRAGALDVAGTIDGQTVGGTASYRGVEADMTGVIGSERTVTAFAGNSDEAVLVGGINAEIDD
;
A
#
# COMPACT_ATOMS: atom_id res chain seq x y z
N MET A 1 19.31 -37.23 -62.44
CA MET A 1 18.85 -36.63 -61.17
C MET A 1 19.48 -35.25 -61.10
N THR A 2 18.86 -34.28 -61.76
CA THR A 2 17.86 -33.34 -61.21
C THR A 2 18.51 -32.26 -60.34
N HIS A 3 18.55 -31.05 -60.92
CA HIS A 3 18.17 -29.76 -60.28
C HIS A 3 19.05 -29.29 -59.10
N GLU A 4 19.27 -28.02 -58.79
CA GLU A 4 18.64 -26.75 -59.16
C GLU A 4 19.50 -25.61 -58.59
N LEU A 5 19.39 -24.44 -59.23
CA LEU A 5 19.33 -23.08 -58.68
C LEU A 5 20.52 -22.41 -57.97
N ALA A 6 20.85 -21.28 -58.59
CA ALA A 6 21.45 -20.08 -58.03
C ALA A 6 20.67 -19.49 -56.84
N LYS A 7 21.39 -18.74 -55.99
CA LYS A 7 20.83 -17.58 -55.27
C LYS A 7 21.93 -16.58 -54.89
N ALA A 8 21.84 -15.39 -55.48
CA ALA A 8 22.42 -14.17 -54.96
C ALA A 8 21.45 -13.55 -53.95
N VAL A 9 21.95 -13.01 -52.83
CA VAL A 9 21.22 -12.00 -52.03
C VAL A 9 22.24 -11.02 -51.42
N PHE A 10 22.15 -9.78 -51.90
CA PHE A 10 22.61 -8.55 -51.22
C PHE A 10 21.65 -8.24 -50.05
N GLY A 11 22.17 -7.62 -48.97
CA GLY A 11 21.28 -6.99 -48.00
C GLY A 11 21.95 -6.63 -46.68
N THR A 12 22.75 -5.56 -46.68
CA THR A 12 23.11 -4.85 -45.45
C THR A 12 21.85 -4.21 -44.88
N VAL A 13 21.47 -4.59 -43.66
CA VAL A 13 20.43 -3.91 -42.88
C VAL A 13 21.15 -3.04 -41.85
N ILE A 14 20.99 -1.73 -41.99
CA ILE A 14 21.23 -0.75 -40.94
C ILE A 14 19.93 -0.65 -40.14
N MET A 15 19.97 -0.97 -38.85
CA MET A 15 18.91 -0.65 -37.89
C MET A 15 19.48 0.33 -36.87
N ILE A 16 18.78 1.47 -36.78
CA ILE A 16 19.04 2.64 -35.94
C ILE A 16 18.26 2.50 -34.64
N SER A 17 18.87 3.02 -33.55
CA SER A 17 18.30 3.39 -32.23
C SER A 17 17.73 2.24 -31.38
N VAL A 18 17.72 2.28 -30.05
CA VAL A 18 17.19 3.30 -29.13
C VAL A 18 17.95 3.21 -27.79
N GLY A 19 18.06 4.35 -27.09
CA GLY A 19 18.81 4.52 -25.86
C GLY A 19 18.48 3.52 -24.75
N ALA A 20 19.49 3.31 -23.89
CA ALA A 20 19.36 2.61 -22.63
C ALA A 20 18.40 3.39 -21.72
N CYS A 21 17.10 3.09 -21.84
CA CYS A 21 16.18 3.30 -20.75
C CYS A 21 16.57 2.24 -19.71
N SER A 22 17.21 2.65 -18.62
CA SER A 22 17.43 1.81 -17.44
C SER A 22 16.09 1.31 -16.95
N SER A 23 15.66 0.18 -17.51
CA SER A 23 14.48 -0.53 -17.10
C SER A 23 14.89 -1.25 -15.83
N THR A 24 14.69 -0.60 -14.68
CA THR A 24 14.71 -1.25 -13.38
C THR A 24 13.69 -2.38 -13.43
N THR A 25 14.17 -3.56 -13.80
CA THR A 25 13.35 -4.76 -13.90
C THR A 25 13.17 -5.27 -12.48
N ILE A 26 12.10 -4.83 -11.83
CA ILE A 26 11.60 -5.43 -10.59
C ILE A 26 10.83 -6.69 -10.98
N SER A 27 11.35 -7.88 -10.62
CA SER A 27 10.65 -9.18 -10.59
C SER A 27 11.65 -10.29 -10.22
N ARG A 28 11.45 -11.21 -9.27
CA ARG A 28 10.33 -11.67 -8.43
C ARG A 28 10.93 -12.39 -7.21
N SER A 29 10.38 -12.18 -6.01
CA SER A 29 10.08 -13.34 -5.17
C SER A 29 8.57 -13.47 -5.14
N SER A 30 8.01 -14.34 -5.97
CA SER A 30 6.61 -14.76 -5.87
C SER A 30 6.42 -15.70 -4.67
N GLY A 31 7.09 -15.41 -3.56
CA GLY A 31 6.93 -16.13 -2.31
C GLY A 31 5.91 -15.39 -1.46
N GLY A 32 5.18 -16.14 -0.66
CA GLY A 32 4.41 -15.60 0.46
C GLY A 32 5.27 -15.55 1.72
N ILE A 33 4.61 -15.60 2.86
CA ILE A 33 5.18 -15.73 4.20
C ILE A 33 6.18 -16.92 4.25
N GLY A 34 5.83 -18.03 3.60
CA GLY A 34 6.56 -19.29 3.63
C GLY A 34 6.22 -20.16 4.84
N ALA A 35 6.58 -21.44 4.77
CA ALA A 35 6.31 -22.38 5.86
C ALA A 35 7.14 -22.05 7.12
N GLY A 36 6.54 -22.25 8.30
CA GLY A 36 7.20 -22.11 9.60
C GLY A 36 7.33 -20.68 10.12
N PHE A 37 6.81 -19.69 9.39
CA PHE A 37 6.77 -18.30 9.85
C PHE A 37 5.41 -17.96 10.48
N THR A 38 5.44 -17.12 11.51
CA THR A 38 4.28 -16.59 12.21
C THR A 38 3.94 -15.21 11.65
N PRO A 39 2.75 -15.02 11.04
CA PRO A 39 2.27 -13.71 10.62
C PRO A 39 2.10 -12.78 11.82
N SER A 40 2.40 -11.50 11.63
CA SER A 40 2.19 -10.45 12.63
C SER A 40 2.06 -9.13 11.89
N ALA A 41 1.25 -8.22 12.42
CA ALA A 41 1.14 -6.88 11.90
C ALA A 41 1.09 -5.84 13.01
N GLU A 42 1.53 -4.61 12.71
CA GLU A 42 1.59 -3.52 13.68
C GLU A 42 1.41 -2.15 13.02
N LEU A 43 0.65 -1.28 13.67
CA LEU A 43 0.61 0.14 13.33
C LEU A 43 1.79 0.85 14.01
N VAL A 44 2.53 1.65 13.24
CA VAL A 44 3.72 2.36 13.71
C VAL A 44 3.61 3.86 13.45
N THR A 45 4.28 4.65 14.27
CA THR A 45 4.51 6.07 13.97
C THR A 45 5.67 6.18 12.98
N LEU A 46 5.44 6.84 11.85
CA LEU A 46 6.51 7.12 10.90
C LEU A 46 7.47 8.19 11.44
N ALA A 47 8.71 8.19 10.96
CA ALA A 47 9.62 9.29 11.20
C ALA A 47 9.12 10.58 10.51
N GLU A 48 9.73 11.72 10.85
CA GLU A 48 9.34 13.04 10.30
C GLU A 48 9.46 13.11 8.77
N ASP A 49 10.36 12.32 8.18
CA ASP A 49 10.54 12.18 6.73
C ASP A 49 9.56 11.18 6.08
N GLY A 50 8.66 10.58 6.88
CA GLY A 50 7.70 9.56 6.45
C GLY A 50 8.30 8.16 6.30
N SER A 51 9.55 7.93 6.70
CA SER A 51 10.14 6.59 6.70
C SER A 51 9.57 5.72 7.83
N ILE A 52 9.44 4.43 7.55
CA ILE A 52 9.08 3.42 8.56
C ILE A 52 10.35 3.10 9.37
N PRO A 53 10.27 3.06 10.72
CA PRO A 53 11.40 2.65 11.57
C PRO A 53 11.98 1.31 11.13
N ASP A 54 13.29 1.12 11.29
CA ASP A 54 13.91 -0.14 10.89
C ASP A 54 13.29 -1.33 11.65
N GLN A 55 12.76 -2.28 10.89
CA GLN A 55 12.13 -3.50 11.41
C GLN A 55 13.10 -4.69 11.44
N ASN A 56 14.37 -4.46 11.08
CA ASN A 56 15.39 -5.49 10.97
C ASN A 56 14.96 -6.62 10.00
N PHE A 57 14.42 -6.25 8.83
CA PHE A 57 13.99 -7.23 7.84
C PHE A 57 15.19 -7.93 7.19
N GLN A 58 15.06 -9.24 6.97
CA GLN A 58 16.03 -10.01 6.20
C GLN A 58 16.19 -9.45 4.80
N ASN A 59 17.43 -9.44 4.31
CA ASN A 59 17.74 -9.00 2.95
C ASN A 59 17.35 -10.02 1.86
N THR A 60 16.90 -11.22 2.26
CA THR A 60 16.49 -12.30 1.36
C THR A 60 15.06 -12.74 1.65
N GLY A 61 14.37 -13.21 0.61
CA GLY A 61 12.98 -13.69 0.70
C GLY A 61 11.93 -12.61 0.40
N THR A 62 10.68 -12.92 0.75
CA THR A 62 9.52 -12.07 0.49
C THR A 62 9.59 -10.81 1.35
N ARG A 63 9.73 -9.67 0.67
CA ARG A 63 9.70 -8.34 1.26
C ARG A 63 9.08 -7.36 0.29
N GLY A 64 8.37 -6.36 0.81
CA GLY A 64 7.84 -5.28 -0.01
C GLY A 64 7.61 -4.02 0.80
N SER A 65 7.47 -2.92 0.09
CA SER A 65 7.19 -1.61 0.67
C SER A 65 6.38 -0.78 -0.30
N PHE A 66 5.63 0.17 0.24
CA PHE A 66 4.99 1.21 -0.53
C PHE A 66 4.83 2.45 0.35
N SER A 67 4.81 3.60 -0.30
CA SER A 67 4.48 4.88 0.32
C SER A 67 3.67 5.72 -0.66
N ASP A 68 2.64 6.36 -0.14
CA ASP A 68 1.99 7.50 -0.77
C ASP A 68 2.20 8.69 0.17
N LEU A 69 3.35 9.36 -0.03
CA LEU A 69 3.78 10.48 0.79
C LEU A 69 3.92 11.71 -0.10
N ARG A 70 3.35 12.82 0.36
CA ARG A 70 3.49 14.14 -0.24
C ARG A 70 4.34 15.02 0.70
N SER A 71 5.33 15.70 0.12
CA SER A 71 6.12 16.69 0.85
C SER A 71 5.68 18.09 0.43
N GLN A 72 5.21 18.89 1.38
CA GLN A 72 4.80 20.28 1.15
C GLN A 72 5.31 21.15 2.29
N ASN A 73 5.99 22.26 1.95
CA ASN A 73 6.53 23.21 2.93
C ASN A 73 7.40 22.56 4.02
N GLY A 74 8.16 21.52 3.68
CA GLY A 74 9.02 20.80 4.63
C GLY A 74 8.26 19.84 5.57
N ARG A 75 6.96 19.62 5.35
CA ARG A 75 6.16 18.63 6.07
C ARG A 75 5.87 17.45 5.17
N VAL A 76 5.98 16.25 5.72
CA VAL A 76 5.61 15.01 5.05
C VAL A 76 4.23 14.57 5.51
N SER A 77 3.41 14.16 4.56
CA SER A 77 2.04 13.75 4.80
C SER A 77 1.64 12.56 3.95
N GLY A 78 0.82 11.67 4.49
CA GLY A 78 0.36 10.47 3.80
C GLY A 78 0.65 9.22 4.61
N PHE A 79 0.72 8.07 3.95
CA PHE A 79 0.95 6.79 4.59
C PHE A 79 2.11 6.01 3.96
N ALA A 80 2.65 5.08 4.72
CA ALA A 80 3.62 4.11 4.24
C ALA A 80 3.37 2.76 4.89
N TYR A 81 3.76 1.69 4.20
CA TYR A 81 3.79 0.35 4.75
C TYR A 81 5.01 -0.44 4.26
N GLN A 82 5.42 -1.41 5.06
CA GLN A 82 6.43 -2.42 4.72
C GLN A 82 6.00 -3.78 5.21
N TYR A 83 6.50 -4.82 4.58
CA TYR A 83 6.37 -6.18 5.09
C TYR A 83 7.62 -7.00 4.77
N GLY A 84 7.92 -7.98 5.62
CA GLY A 84 9.01 -8.91 5.39
C GLY A 84 9.27 -9.85 6.57
N ARG A 85 10.26 -10.71 6.40
CA ARG A 85 10.75 -11.60 7.47
C ARG A 85 11.70 -10.84 8.39
N VAL A 86 11.50 -10.94 9.69
CA VAL A 86 12.42 -10.31 10.67
C VAL A 86 13.66 -11.19 10.84
N GLU A 87 14.84 -10.59 10.77
CA GLU A 87 16.12 -11.29 10.84
C GLU A 87 16.29 -12.04 12.18
N GLY A 88 16.81 -13.27 12.10
CA GLY A 88 17.01 -14.12 13.27
C GLY A 88 15.73 -14.67 13.91
N THR A 89 14.56 -14.47 13.29
CA THR A 89 13.27 -14.93 13.85
C THR A 89 12.44 -15.72 12.83
N ASN A 90 11.39 -16.36 13.33
CA ASN A 90 10.32 -16.93 12.50
C ASN A 90 9.15 -15.94 12.30
N ARG A 91 9.31 -14.64 12.59
CA ARG A 91 8.22 -13.65 12.42
C ARG A 91 8.21 -13.13 10.99
N PHE A 92 7.03 -13.17 10.36
CA PHE A 92 6.74 -12.38 9.17
C PHE A 92 5.91 -11.19 9.59
N LEU A 93 6.46 -9.99 9.46
CA LEU A 93 5.89 -8.76 9.99
C LEU A 93 5.47 -7.84 8.86
N GLY A 94 4.23 -7.34 8.94
CA GLY A 94 3.79 -6.16 8.21
C GLY A 94 3.66 -4.96 9.14
N VAL A 95 4.14 -3.80 8.72
CA VAL A 95 3.93 -2.54 9.44
C VAL A 95 3.35 -1.49 8.52
N ALA A 96 2.47 -0.63 9.07
CA ALA A 96 1.92 0.52 8.36
C ALA A 96 1.81 1.71 9.29
N GLY A 97 1.85 2.91 8.74
CA GLY A 97 1.74 4.14 9.54
C GLY A 97 1.38 5.34 8.69
N ILE A 98 0.96 6.41 9.36
CA ILE A 98 0.77 7.74 8.77
C ILE A 98 1.91 8.66 9.18
N ALA A 99 2.27 9.61 8.32
CA ALA A 99 3.29 10.59 8.65
C ALA A 99 2.79 11.49 9.81
N PRO A 100 3.64 11.82 10.80
CA PRO A 100 3.19 12.46 12.05
C PRO A 100 2.62 13.87 11.85
N ASN A 101 3.00 14.54 10.75
CA ASN A 101 2.53 15.88 10.40
C ASN A 101 1.47 15.84 9.29
N THR A 102 0.71 14.76 9.20
CA THR A 102 -0.31 14.62 8.17
C THR A 102 -1.45 15.62 8.41
N ASP A 103 -1.59 16.54 7.46
CA ASP A 103 -2.62 17.59 7.51
C ASP A 103 -3.82 17.18 6.65
N ALA A 104 -4.99 17.12 7.27
CA ALA A 104 -6.26 16.75 6.64
C ALA A 104 -7.15 17.98 6.35
N GLY A 105 -6.64 19.18 6.62
CA GLY A 105 -7.40 20.42 6.65
C GLY A 105 -8.01 20.69 8.03
N ALA A 106 -8.92 21.66 8.07
CA ALA A 106 -9.64 22.03 9.29
C ALA A 106 -10.58 20.90 9.76
N ALA A 107 -11.09 21.01 10.99
CA ALA A 107 -12.15 20.13 11.45
C ALA A 107 -13.38 20.25 10.53
N PRO A 108 -14.02 19.13 10.13
CA PRO A 108 -15.21 19.16 9.31
C PRO A 108 -16.35 19.94 9.99
N THR A 109 -17.07 20.76 9.22
CA THR A 109 -18.21 21.54 9.70
C THR A 109 -19.54 21.03 9.17
N THR A 110 -19.50 20.07 8.23
CA THR A 110 -20.67 19.42 7.64
C THR A 110 -21.10 18.22 8.46
N ALA A 111 -22.37 17.82 8.31
CA ALA A 111 -22.89 16.60 8.91
C ALA A 111 -22.30 15.34 8.26
N THR A 112 -22.12 15.38 6.95
CA THR A 112 -21.62 14.26 6.13
C THR A 112 -20.66 14.77 5.07
N ALA A 113 -19.78 13.91 4.58
CA ALA A 113 -18.91 14.17 3.44
C ALA A 113 -18.56 12.86 2.72
N THR A 114 -18.29 12.94 1.42
CA THR A 114 -17.75 11.81 0.65
C THR A 114 -16.32 12.16 0.23
N TYR A 115 -15.39 11.24 0.46
CA TYR A 115 -13.99 11.36 0.08
C TYR A 115 -13.66 10.29 -0.95
N THR A 116 -13.05 10.69 -2.06
CA THR A 116 -12.58 9.76 -3.09
C THR A 116 -11.06 9.86 -3.22
N GLY A 117 -10.40 8.72 -3.30
CA GLY A 117 -9.00 8.68 -3.65
C GLY A 117 -8.39 7.31 -3.66
N ASP A 118 -7.07 7.27 -3.55
CA ASP A 118 -6.31 6.06 -3.80
C ASP A 118 -6.10 5.24 -2.52
N TYR A 119 -6.20 3.93 -2.68
CA TYR A 119 -5.71 2.97 -1.69
C TYR A 119 -4.56 2.17 -2.26
N ALA A 120 -3.66 1.73 -1.36
CA ALA A 120 -2.67 0.73 -1.67
C ALA A 120 -2.57 -0.26 -0.51
N LEU A 121 -2.50 -1.55 -0.83
CA LEU A 121 -2.38 -2.60 0.17
C LEU A 121 -1.51 -3.75 -0.31
N SER A 122 -1.04 -4.53 0.65
CA SER A 122 -0.38 -5.82 0.44
C SER A 122 -1.02 -6.86 1.32
N TYR A 123 -1.55 -7.90 0.67
CA TYR A 123 -2.01 -9.11 1.30
C TYR A 123 -0.97 -10.19 1.05
N VAL A 124 -0.36 -10.72 2.10
CA VAL A 124 0.70 -11.73 2.00
C VAL A 124 0.25 -12.96 2.76
N ASP A 125 -0.09 -14.03 2.03
CA ASP A 125 -0.40 -15.33 2.61
C ASP A 125 0.84 -16.23 2.59
N ARG A 126 0.70 -17.51 2.97
CA ARG A 126 1.81 -18.48 2.96
C ARG A 126 2.53 -18.57 1.62
N ASP A 127 1.81 -18.49 0.52
CA ASP A 127 2.27 -18.89 -0.81
C ASP A 127 2.60 -17.69 -1.70
N ARG A 128 1.98 -16.54 -1.48
CA ARG A 128 2.15 -15.34 -2.31
C ARG A 128 2.06 -14.02 -1.55
N ALA A 129 2.72 -13.02 -2.10
CA ALA A 129 2.44 -11.61 -1.83
C ALA A 129 1.58 -11.04 -2.97
N GLU A 130 0.43 -10.47 -2.62
CA GLU A 130 -0.47 -9.77 -3.52
C GLU A 130 -0.51 -8.29 -3.17
N ASN A 131 0.06 -7.46 -4.04
CA ASN A 131 -0.01 -6.02 -3.92
C ASN A 131 -1.18 -5.49 -4.76
N ARG A 132 -2.01 -4.62 -4.18
CA ARG A 132 -3.15 -3.99 -4.85
C ARG A 132 -3.11 -2.48 -4.69
N LYS A 133 -3.59 -1.81 -5.72
CA LYS A 133 -3.87 -0.38 -5.74
C LYS A 133 -5.18 -0.15 -6.49
N GLY A 134 -5.88 0.91 -6.14
CA GLY A 134 -7.06 1.34 -6.84
C GLY A 134 -7.67 2.56 -6.16
N THR A 135 -8.89 2.89 -6.57
CA THR A 135 -9.65 4.01 -6.01
C THR A 135 -10.73 3.48 -5.08
N ILE A 136 -11.02 4.21 -4.01
CA ILE A 136 -12.07 3.95 -3.04
C ILE A 136 -12.85 5.25 -2.77
N SER A 137 -14.16 5.12 -2.58
CA SER A 137 -15.03 6.16 -2.04
C SER A 137 -15.29 5.85 -0.57
N LEU A 138 -15.13 6.86 0.29
CA LEU A 138 -15.37 6.80 1.72
C LEU A 138 -16.47 7.78 2.10
N ASP A 139 -17.53 7.28 2.72
CA ASP A 139 -18.63 8.08 3.22
C ASP A 139 -18.42 8.34 4.72
N ALA A 140 -18.27 9.61 5.09
CA ALA A 140 -18.14 10.06 6.46
C ALA A 140 -19.46 10.64 6.96
N ASP A 141 -19.90 10.20 8.13
CA ASP A 141 -20.98 10.81 8.89
C ASP A 141 -20.43 11.27 10.24
N PHE A 142 -20.25 12.58 10.37
CA PHE A 142 -19.70 13.23 11.56
C PHE A 142 -20.70 13.31 12.71
N ASN A 143 -22.00 13.10 12.46
CA ASN A 143 -22.99 13.02 13.54
C ASN A 143 -22.97 11.64 14.21
N SER A 144 -22.85 10.58 13.42
CA SER A 144 -22.76 9.21 13.94
C SER A 144 -21.32 8.81 14.30
N GLY A 145 -20.32 9.56 13.84
CA GLY A 145 -18.91 9.27 14.08
C GLY A 145 -18.43 8.07 13.28
N THR A 146 -18.91 7.91 12.04
CA THR A 146 -18.62 6.74 11.19
C THR A 146 -17.92 7.14 9.90
N LEU A 147 -17.04 6.26 9.41
CA LEU A 147 -16.38 6.36 8.11
C LEU A 147 -16.45 5.01 7.42
N GLU A 148 -17.21 4.89 6.34
CA GLU A 148 -17.45 3.61 5.67
C GLU A 148 -16.97 3.66 4.22
N GLY A 149 -16.53 2.53 3.67
CA GLY A 149 -16.25 2.47 2.24
C GLY A 149 -15.86 1.09 1.74
N ARG A 150 -15.93 0.91 0.42
CA ARG A 150 -15.66 -0.38 -0.21
C ARG A 150 -15.02 -0.23 -1.58
N ALA A 151 -14.01 -1.06 -1.86
CA ALA A 151 -13.40 -1.18 -3.18
C ALA A 151 -13.05 -2.64 -3.48
N GLY A 152 -13.90 -3.32 -4.26
CA GLY A 152 -13.73 -4.74 -4.56
C GLY A 152 -13.81 -5.60 -3.29
N ALA A 153 -12.69 -6.20 -2.90
CA ALA A 153 -12.58 -7.03 -1.70
C ALA A 153 -12.02 -6.27 -0.48
N LEU A 154 -11.73 -4.97 -0.61
CA LEU A 154 -11.40 -4.08 0.50
C LEU A 154 -12.69 -3.49 1.07
N ASP A 155 -12.90 -3.66 2.36
CA ASP A 155 -14.00 -3.08 3.13
C ASP A 155 -13.40 -2.24 4.29
N VAL A 156 -13.93 -1.03 4.52
CA VAL A 156 -13.49 -0.07 5.55
C VAL A 156 -14.64 0.25 6.47
N ALA A 157 -14.41 0.12 7.78
CA ALA A 157 -15.36 0.45 8.83
C ALA A 157 -14.63 1.24 9.93
N GLY A 158 -14.65 2.56 9.80
CA GLY A 158 -13.95 3.49 10.66
C GLY A 158 -14.85 4.18 11.68
N THR A 159 -14.22 4.65 12.76
CA THR A 159 -14.84 5.51 13.79
C THR A 159 -14.14 6.86 13.80
N ILE A 160 -14.91 7.94 13.80
CA ILE A 160 -14.42 9.31 13.82
C ILE A 160 -14.55 9.89 15.24
N ASP A 161 -13.45 10.38 15.78
CA ASP A 161 -13.42 11.19 17.01
C ASP A 161 -12.62 12.47 16.76
N GLY A 162 -13.33 13.58 16.61
CA GLY A 162 -12.75 14.85 16.17
C GLY A 162 -12.12 14.74 14.79
N GLN A 163 -10.80 14.90 14.70
CA GLN A 163 -10.02 14.75 13.46
C GLN A 163 -9.27 13.42 13.38
N THR A 164 -9.53 12.51 14.32
CA THR A 164 -8.90 11.19 14.34
C THR A 164 -9.84 10.14 13.76
N VAL A 165 -9.25 9.18 13.05
CA VAL A 165 -9.95 8.01 12.54
C VAL A 165 -9.34 6.78 13.19
N GLY A 166 -10.20 5.93 13.75
CA GLY A 166 -9.87 4.56 14.16
C GLY A 166 -10.72 3.56 13.39
N GLY A 167 -10.71 2.30 13.81
CA GLY A 167 -11.61 1.25 13.31
C GLY A 167 -10.85 0.15 12.57
N THR A 168 -11.49 -0.44 11.55
CA THR A 168 -10.94 -1.60 10.85
C THR A 168 -10.97 -1.44 9.33
N ALA A 169 -9.97 -2.03 8.69
CA ALA A 169 -9.99 -2.34 7.27
C ALA A 169 -9.92 -3.86 7.13
N SER A 170 -10.62 -4.43 6.15
CA SER A 170 -10.55 -5.87 5.90
C SER A 170 -10.34 -6.17 4.43
N TYR A 171 -9.54 -7.19 4.15
CA TYR A 171 -9.31 -7.68 2.79
C TYR A 171 -9.20 -9.20 2.79
N ARG A 172 -10.07 -9.85 2.02
CA ARG A 172 -10.13 -11.32 1.90
C ARG A 172 -10.18 -12.06 3.25
N GLY A 173 -10.95 -11.52 4.19
CA GLY A 173 -11.16 -12.14 5.51
C GLY A 173 -10.02 -11.93 6.50
N VAL A 174 -9.00 -11.12 6.18
CA VAL A 174 -8.05 -10.60 7.17
C VAL A 174 -8.53 -9.22 7.61
N GLU A 175 -8.78 -9.08 8.91
CA GLU A 175 -9.09 -7.82 9.55
C GLU A 175 -7.79 -7.13 9.99
N ALA A 176 -7.76 -5.81 9.85
CA ALA A 176 -6.64 -4.96 10.18
C ALA A 176 -7.10 -3.75 10.96
N ASP A 177 -6.40 -3.46 12.06
CA ASP A 177 -6.60 -2.24 12.82
C ASP A 177 -6.24 -1.06 11.92
N MET A 178 -7.07 -0.03 11.94
CA MET A 178 -6.93 1.17 11.14
C MET A 178 -6.74 2.39 12.05
N THR A 179 -5.79 3.25 11.68
CA THR A 179 -5.62 4.57 12.28
C THR A 179 -5.48 5.61 11.20
N GLY A 180 -5.87 6.84 11.48
CA GLY A 180 -5.82 7.90 10.49
C GLY A 180 -6.21 9.26 11.02
N VAL A 181 -6.26 10.20 10.09
CA VAL A 181 -6.76 11.55 10.29
C VAL A 181 -7.81 11.90 9.24
N ILE A 182 -8.74 12.76 9.62
CA ILE A 182 -9.81 13.26 8.76
C ILE A 182 -10.02 14.75 9.00
N GLY A 183 -10.31 15.47 7.92
CA GLY A 183 -10.53 16.91 7.95
C GLY A 183 -11.34 17.37 6.75
N SER A 184 -11.52 18.67 6.64
CA SER A 184 -12.37 19.29 5.61
C SER A 184 -11.86 19.10 4.18
N GLU A 185 -10.61 18.71 3.99
CA GLU A 185 -9.99 18.59 2.66
C GLU A 185 -9.78 17.13 2.26
N ARG A 186 -9.43 16.26 3.22
CA ARG A 186 -9.10 14.86 2.93
C ARG A 186 -9.13 13.98 4.16
N THR A 187 -8.96 12.68 3.95
CA THR A 187 -8.66 11.69 4.98
C THR A 187 -7.45 10.84 4.57
N VAL A 188 -6.62 10.51 5.56
CA VAL A 188 -5.48 9.62 5.39
C VAL A 188 -5.52 8.55 6.46
N THR A 189 -5.47 7.30 6.05
CA THR A 189 -5.45 6.17 6.97
C THR A 189 -4.32 5.21 6.63
N ALA A 190 -3.87 4.48 7.65
CA ALA A 190 -3.02 3.32 7.53
C ALA A 190 -3.67 2.17 8.29
N PHE A 191 -3.49 0.95 7.80
CA PHE A 191 -4.00 -0.24 8.45
C PHE A 191 -2.99 -1.37 8.43
N ALA A 192 -2.97 -2.15 9.52
CA ALA A 192 -2.11 -3.30 9.69
C ALA A 192 -2.85 -4.40 10.48
N GLY A 193 -2.89 -5.60 9.94
CA GLY A 193 -3.58 -6.75 10.53
C GLY A 193 -3.02 -8.06 10.05
N ASN A 194 -3.33 -9.13 10.77
CA ASN A 194 -2.95 -10.47 10.37
C ASN A 194 -3.99 -11.49 10.83
N SER A 195 -4.03 -12.61 10.13
CA SER A 195 -4.62 -13.86 10.61
C SER A 195 -3.50 -14.85 10.97
N ASP A 196 -3.87 -16.10 11.23
CA ASP A 196 -2.90 -17.19 11.40
C ASP A 196 -2.13 -17.52 10.11
N GLU A 197 -2.62 -17.09 8.95
CA GLU A 197 -2.08 -17.49 7.64
C GLU A 197 -1.64 -16.32 6.76
N ALA A 198 -1.99 -15.09 7.10
CA ALA A 198 -1.75 -13.94 6.25
C ALA A 198 -1.50 -12.64 7.01
N VAL A 199 -0.76 -11.73 6.38
CA VAL A 199 -0.58 -10.34 6.79
C VAL A 199 -1.30 -9.43 5.80
N LEU A 200 -1.98 -8.40 6.31
CA LEU A 200 -2.56 -7.30 5.56
C LEU A 200 -1.97 -5.99 6.05
N VAL A 201 -1.37 -5.22 5.16
CA VAL A 201 -0.92 -3.85 5.43
C VAL A 201 -1.30 -2.93 4.29
N GLY A 202 -1.58 -1.67 4.60
CA GLY A 202 -1.97 -0.71 3.57
C GLY A 202 -2.29 0.66 4.12
N GLY A 203 -2.86 1.48 3.25
CA GLY A 203 -3.41 2.78 3.61
C GLY A 203 -4.25 3.36 2.49
N ILE A 204 -4.90 4.48 2.83
CA ILE A 204 -5.82 5.22 1.97
C ILE A 204 -5.48 6.70 2.07
N ASN A 205 -5.52 7.39 0.94
CA ASN A 205 -5.39 8.84 0.85
C ASN A 205 -6.50 9.35 -0.08
N ALA A 206 -7.54 9.94 0.51
CA ALA A 206 -8.76 10.33 -0.21
C ALA A 206 -9.09 11.79 0.06
N GLU A 207 -9.37 12.55 -1.01
CA GLU A 207 -9.72 13.97 -0.97
C GLU A 207 -11.24 14.11 -1.01
N ILE A 208 -11.76 15.20 -0.44
CA ILE A 208 -13.21 15.45 -0.48
C ILE A 208 -13.66 15.67 -1.93
N ASP A 209 -14.79 15.05 -2.32
CA ASP A 209 -15.41 15.33 -3.61
C ASP A 209 -16.23 16.63 -3.51
N ASP A 210 -15.81 17.67 -4.24
CA ASP A 210 -16.54 18.95 -4.37
C ASP A 210 -17.76 18.87 -5.31
#